data_AF-A0A952T1U7-F1
#
_entry.id   AF-A0A952T1U7-F1
#
_cell.length_a   1.000
_cell.length_b   1.000
_cell.length_c   1.000
_cell.angle_alpha   90.00
_cell.angle_beta   90.00
_cell.angle_gamma   90.00
#
_symmetry.space_group_name_H-M   'P 1'
#
loop_
_entity.id
_entity.type
_entity.pdbx_description
1 polymer ?
#
loop_
_entity_poly.entity_id
_entity_poly.type
_entity_poly.pdbx_seq_one_letter_code
_entity_poly.pdbx_strand_id
1 'polypeptide(L)'
;MDLPRIRGKEFIRNVPAIAGGLFAVFLASLALASESPQPWPARPLMNGEWQYASQEQVASLIQKFRNHVSHEQRSLIEGITRLRALPLSCHQDVILFEGEARHSSGQVGVVSFLLHTKGITLLDGKADRIYALNVWNPAKIGTEEQAQTYLKLFTGSLTSEEGNFRILQTSEEV
;
A
#
# COMPACT_ATOMS: atom_id res chain seq x y z
N MET A 1 -2.81 40.25 18.32
CA MET A 1 -2.00 39.03 18.18
C MET A 1 -2.67 38.22 17.09
N ASP A 2 -2.22 38.40 15.85
CA ASP A 2 -2.83 37.80 14.66
C ASP A 2 -2.20 36.43 14.38
N LEU A 3 -3.04 35.40 14.31
CA LEU A 3 -2.65 34.06 13.90
C LEU A 3 -2.53 33.99 12.36
N PRO A 4 -1.49 33.33 11.80
CA PRO A 4 -1.35 33.23 10.36
C PRO A 4 -2.37 32.26 9.77
N ARG A 5 -3.16 32.78 8.85
CA ARG A 5 -4.12 32.09 7.99
C ARG A 5 -3.34 31.16 7.04
N ILE A 6 -3.35 29.85 7.28
CA ILE A 6 -2.74 28.86 6.37
C ILE A 6 -3.58 28.81 5.09
N ARG A 7 -3.05 29.44 4.05
CA ARG A 7 -3.62 29.55 2.71
C ARG A 7 -3.44 28.20 2.01
N GLY A 8 -4.56 27.54 1.72
CA GLY A 8 -4.60 26.36 0.87
C GLY A 8 -3.85 26.63 -0.44
N LYS A 9 -2.90 25.76 -0.77
CA LYS A 9 -2.35 25.65 -2.11
C LYS A 9 -2.88 24.37 -2.72
N GLU A 10 -3.66 24.57 -3.76
CA GLU A 10 -4.22 23.58 -4.66
C GLU A 10 -3.13 22.61 -5.14
N PHE A 11 -3.31 21.32 -4.82
CA PHE A 11 -2.60 20.23 -5.50
C PHE A 11 -3.65 19.28 -6.08
N ILE A 12 -4.46 19.82 -6.99
CA ILE A 12 -5.33 19.04 -7.86
C ILE A 12 -5.17 19.60 -9.25
N ARG A 13 -4.34 18.97 -10.08
CA ARG A 13 -4.46 19.07 -11.54
C ARG A 13 -3.84 17.85 -12.20
N ASN A 14 -4.74 17.09 -12.81
CA ASN A 14 -4.53 16.09 -13.87
C ASN A 14 -3.83 14.78 -13.48
N VAL A 15 -4.62 13.84 -12.95
CA VAL A 15 -4.38 12.41 -13.17
C VAL A 15 -5.52 11.91 -14.06
N PRO A 16 -5.25 11.46 -15.32
CA PRO A 16 -6.30 10.92 -16.18
C PRO A 16 -6.76 9.55 -15.65
N ALA A 17 -7.88 9.06 -16.17
CA ALA A 17 -8.63 7.84 -15.82
C ALA A 17 -7.88 6.48 -15.83
N ILE A 18 -6.55 6.49 -15.74
CA ILE A 18 -5.66 5.33 -15.81
C ILE A 18 -5.79 4.45 -14.56
N ALA A 19 -6.07 5.03 -13.39
CA ALA A 19 -6.18 4.27 -12.14
C ALA A 19 -7.42 3.36 -12.08
N GLY A 20 -8.55 3.76 -12.69
CA GLY A 20 -9.77 2.94 -12.72
C GLY A 20 -9.63 1.67 -13.56
N GLY A 21 -8.92 1.76 -14.70
CA GLY A 21 -8.57 0.58 -15.50
C GLY A 21 -7.60 -0.35 -14.79
N LEU A 22 -6.69 0.20 -13.97
CA LEU A 22 -5.73 -0.60 -13.20
C LEU A 22 -6.40 -1.43 -12.11
N PHE A 23 -7.37 -0.84 -11.41
CA PHE A 23 -8.12 -1.51 -10.35
C PHE A 23 -8.92 -2.70 -10.92
N ALA A 24 -9.63 -2.48 -12.04
CA ALA A 24 -10.41 -3.52 -12.71
C ALA A 24 -9.55 -4.60 -13.37
N VAL A 25 -8.43 -4.24 -14.03
CA VAL A 25 -7.53 -5.20 -14.68
C VAL A 25 -6.73 -6.01 -13.65
N PHE A 26 -6.31 -5.40 -12.55
CA PHE A 26 -5.62 -6.14 -11.49
C PHE A 26 -6.55 -7.15 -10.83
N LEU A 27 -7.79 -6.76 -10.50
CA LEU A 27 -8.79 -7.68 -9.92
C LEU A 27 -9.24 -8.77 -10.90
N ALA A 28 -9.36 -8.48 -12.20
CA ALA A 28 -9.82 -9.43 -13.21
C ALA A 28 -8.74 -10.43 -13.67
N SER A 29 -7.46 -10.16 -13.40
CA SER A 29 -6.33 -11.01 -13.83
C SER A 29 -5.58 -11.68 -12.66
N LEU A 30 -6.20 -11.75 -11.49
CA LEU A 30 -5.73 -12.57 -10.36
C LEU A 30 -6.09 -14.04 -10.59
N ALA A 31 -5.53 -14.61 -11.65
CA ALA A 31 -5.61 -16.04 -11.93
C ALA A 31 -4.51 -16.76 -11.12
N LEU A 32 -4.92 -17.62 -10.19
CA LEU A 32 -4.16 -18.69 -9.51
C LEU A 32 -2.62 -18.51 -9.56
N ALA A 33 -2.11 -17.51 -8.85
CA ALA A 33 -0.67 -17.37 -8.68
C ALA A 33 -0.21 -18.39 -7.62
N SER A 34 0.63 -19.34 -8.04
CA SER A 34 1.24 -20.33 -7.15
C SER A 34 2.00 -19.66 -6.00
N GLU A 35 2.05 -20.33 -4.85
CA GLU A 35 2.93 -19.95 -3.75
C GLU A 35 4.32 -19.56 -4.28
N SER A 36 4.83 -18.42 -3.83
CA SER A 36 6.18 -18.03 -4.19
C SER A 36 7.17 -19.02 -3.55
N PRO A 37 8.10 -19.62 -4.32
CA PRO A 37 8.93 -20.72 -3.82
C PRO A 37 9.94 -20.31 -2.73
N GLN A 38 10.12 -19.00 -2.51
CA GLN A 38 10.98 -18.48 -1.44
C GLN A 38 10.16 -17.75 -0.38
N PRO A 39 10.50 -17.89 0.91
CA PRO A 39 9.83 -17.15 1.98
C PRO A 39 9.99 -15.65 1.79
N TRP A 40 9.01 -14.87 2.22
CA TRP A 40 9.12 -13.40 2.23
C TRP A 40 10.13 -12.95 3.28
N PRO A 41 10.91 -11.88 3.01
CA PRO A 41 11.90 -11.37 3.97
C PRO A 41 11.25 -10.75 5.21
N ALA A 42 9.96 -10.40 5.13
CA ALA A 42 9.15 -9.98 6.26
C ALA A 42 7.74 -10.56 6.18
N ARG A 43 7.15 -10.74 7.36
CA ARG A 43 5.73 -11.06 7.51
C ARG A 43 4.87 -9.96 6.90
N PRO A 44 3.65 -10.26 6.44
CA PRO A 44 2.76 -9.22 5.93
C PRO A 44 2.37 -8.23 7.01
N LEU A 45 2.15 -6.98 6.62
CA LEU A 45 1.69 -5.90 7.49
C LEU A 45 0.40 -6.27 8.23
N MET A 46 -0.49 -7.03 7.57
CA MET A 46 -1.68 -7.60 8.20
C MET A 46 -2.03 -8.97 7.61
N ASN A 47 -2.73 -9.79 8.39
CA ASN A 47 -3.25 -11.07 7.94
C ASN A 47 -4.41 -10.86 6.96
N GLY A 48 -4.55 -11.76 5.98
CA GLY A 48 -5.60 -11.74 4.98
C GLY A 48 -5.28 -12.61 3.77
N GLU A 49 -6.22 -12.66 2.83
CA GLU A 49 -6.10 -13.42 1.58
C GLU A 49 -5.22 -12.66 0.56
N TRP A 50 -3.92 -12.65 0.82
CA TRP A 50 -2.92 -12.02 -0.05
C TRP A 50 -2.83 -12.73 -1.40
N GLN A 51 -2.83 -11.93 -2.46
CA GLN A 51 -2.77 -12.44 -3.83
C GLN A 51 -1.47 -11.99 -4.49
N TYR A 52 -0.78 -12.90 -5.16
CA TYR A 52 0.50 -12.61 -5.79
C TYR A 52 0.32 -12.08 -7.21
N ALA A 53 1.08 -11.03 -7.53
CA ALA A 53 1.11 -10.50 -8.89
C ALA A 53 2.05 -11.33 -9.78
N SER A 54 1.67 -11.52 -11.04
CA SER A 54 2.57 -12.06 -12.07
C SER A 54 3.72 -11.09 -12.36
N GLN A 55 4.82 -11.58 -12.93
CA GLN A 55 5.96 -10.73 -13.31
C GLN A 55 5.58 -9.63 -14.31
N GLU A 56 4.64 -9.91 -15.22
CA GLU A 56 4.10 -8.90 -16.14
C GLU A 56 3.32 -7.81 -15.40
N GLN A 57 2.50 -8.20 -14.42
CA GLN A 57 1.76 -7.25 -13.57
C GLN A 57 2.72 -6.39 -12.75
N VAL A 58 3.77 -6.98 -12.18
CA VAL A 58 4.82 -6.26 -11.45
C VAL A 58 5.48 -5.23 -12.35
N ALA A 59 5.95 -5.63 -13.54
CA ALA A 59 6.61 -4.72 -14.49
C ALA A 59 5.68 -3.57 -14.93
N SER A 60 4.41 -3.87 -15.22
CA SER A 60 3.40 -2.87 -15.59
C SER A 60 3.13 -1.86 -14.46
N LEU A 61 3.07 -2.33 -13.21
CA LEU A 61 2.89 -1.48 -12.03
C LEU A 61 4.10 -0.58 -11.79
N ILE A 62 5.32 -1.14 -11.79
CA ILE A 62 6.57 -0.39 -11.61
C ILE A 62 6.69 0.70 -12.68
N GLN A 63 6.40 0.38 -13.95
CA GLN A 63 6.46 1.35 -15.04
C GLN A 63 5.51 2.53 -14.82
N LYS A 64 4.30 2.28 -14.29
CA LYS A 64 3.31 3.33 -14.01
C LYS A 64 3.72 4.18 -12.81
N PHE A 65 4.31 3.57 -11.78
CA PHE A 65 4.69 4.26 -10.55
C PHE A 65 5.87 5.20 -10.71
N ARG A 66 6.75 4.98 -11.69
CA ARG A 66 7.90 5.87 -11.98
C ARG A 66 7.53 7.35 -12.10
N ASN A 67 6.33 7.62 -12.60
CA ASN A 67 5.82 8.99 -12.80
C ASN A 67 5.03 9.53 -11.61
N HIS A 68 4.84 8.74 -10.54
CA HIS A 68 4.01 9.09 -9.39
C HIS A 68 4.78 9.12 -8.07
N VAL A 69 6.00 8.60 -8.05
CA VAL A 69 6.90 8.70 -6.89
C VAL A 69 7.94 9.81 -7.08
N SER A 70 8.42 10.35 -5.95
CA SER A 70 9.57 11.26 -5.94
C SER A 70 10.82 10.55 -6.45
N HIS A 71 11.83 11.32 -6.89
CA HIS A 71 13.09 10.75 -7.38
C HIS A 71 13.76 9.83 -6.34
N GLU A 72 13.71 10.19 -5.06
CA GLU A 72 14.27 9.41 -3.96
C GLU A 72 13.57 8.05 -3.78
N GLN A 73 12.27 8.01 -4.04
CA GLN A 73 11.46 6.80 -3.91
C GLN A 73 11.52 5.90 -5.15
N ARG A 74 12.03 6.39 -6.30
CA ARG A 74 12.11 5.61 -7.54
C ARG A 74 13.00 4.38 -7.38
N SER A 75 14.17 4.53 -6.77
CA SER A 75 15.10 3.41 -6.58
C SER A 75 14.47 2.27 -5.78
N LEU A 76 13.64 2.59 -4.78
CA LEU A 76 12.92 1.61 -3.99
C LEU A 76 11.88 0.86 -4.82
N ILE A 77 11.09 1.58 -5.61
CA ILE A 77 10.06 0.99 -6.48
C ILE A 77 10.67 0.17 -7.63
N GLU A 78 11.78 0.63 -8.21
CA GLU A 78 12.49 -0.07 -9.28
C GLU A 78 13.18 -1.35 -8.78
N GLY A 79 13.50 -1.42 -7.48
CA GLY A 79 14.05 -2.60 -6.84
C GLY A 79 13.02 -3.70 -6.56
N ILE A 80 11.73 -3.49 -6.84
CA ILE A 80 10.67 -4.47 -6.55
C ILE A 80 10.77 -5.68 -7.49
N THR A 81 10.90 -6.88 -6.90
CA THR A 81 11.07 -8.16 -7.62
C THR A 81 9.80 -9.01 -7.64
N ARG A 82 8.94 -8.87 -6.63
CA ARG A 82 7.65 -9.55 -6.52
C ARG A 82 6.69 -8.72 -5.68
N LEU A 83 5.40 -8.83 -5.98
CA LEU A 83 4.32 -8.13 -5.28
C LEU A 83 3.30 -9.12 -4.74
N ARG A 84 2.78 -8.81 -3.55
CA ARG A 84 1.51 -9.33 -3.06
C ARG A 84 0.54 -8.17 -2.85
N ALA A 85 -0.74 -8.44 -3.02
CA ALA A 85 -1.82 -7.48 -2.97
C ALA A 85 -2.93 -7.96 -2.03
N LEU A 86 -3.53 -7.04 -1.29
CA LEU A 86 -4.65 -7.26 -0.40
C LEU A 86 -5.68 -6.14 -0.59
N PRO A 87 -6.84 -6.41 -1.20
CA PRO A 87 -7.95 -5.46 -1.24
C PRO A 87 -8.40 -5.09 0.17
N LEU A 88 -8.65 -3.80 0.41
CA LEU A 88 -9.04 -3.32 1.73
C LEU A 88 -10.56 -3.12 1.81
N SER A 89 -11.25 -3.97 2.56
CA SER A 89 -12.72 -3.86 2.71
C SER A 89 -13.19 -2.56 3.36
N CYS A 90 -12.30 -1.90 4.12
CA CYS A 90 -12.55 -0.62 4.78
C CYS A 90 -12.41 0.61 3.87
N HIS A 91 -11.95 0.48 2.63
CA HIS A 91 -11.86 1.59 1.68
C HIS A 91 -12.43 1.23 0.31
N GLN A 92 -13.04 2.20 -0.38
CA GLN A 92 -13.45 2.00 -1.76
C GLN A 92 -12.25 2.14 -2.69
N ASP A 93 -12.07 1.17 -3.58
CA ASP A 93 -11.07 1.19 -4.64
C ASP A 93 -9.62 1.39 -4.13
N VAL A 94 -9.29 0.78 -2.99
CA VAL A 94 -7.93 0.76 -2.42
C VAL A 94 -7.45 -0.68 -2.26
N ILE A 95 -6.23 -0.93 -2.75
CA ILE A 95 -5.51 -2.18 -2.54
C ILE A 95 -4.21 -1.86 -1.81
N LEU A 96 -3.94 -2.59 -0.73
CA LEU A 96 -2.64 -2.63 -0.09
C LEU A 96 -1.72 -3.55 -0.89
N PHE A 97 -0.56 -3.05 -1.25
CA PHE A 97 0.50 -3.82 -1.87
C PHE A 97 1.70 -3.91 -0.94
N GLU A 98 2.37 -5.05 -1.02
CA GLU A 98 3.71 -5.23 -0.47
C GLU A 98 4.64 -5.75 -1.56
N GLY A 99 5.71 -5.00 -1.79
CA GLY A 99 6.78 -5.37 -2.71
C GLY A 99 8.00 -5.85 -1.96
N GLU A 100 8.51 -7.02 -2.32
CA GLU A 100 9.89 -7.33 -1.98
C GLU A 100 10.78 -6.43 -2.82
N ALA A 101 11.58 -5.60 -2.17
CA ALA A 101 12.49 -4.68 -2.83
C ALA A 101 13.93 -5.01 -2.46
N ARG A 102 14.81 -4.99 -3.48
CA ARG A 102 16.27 -5.07 -3.29
C ARG A 102 16.87 -3.69 -3.40
N HIS A 103 17.50 -3.23 -2.32
CA HIS A 103 18.27 -2.00 -2.31
C HIS A 103 19.59 -2.18 -3.09
N SER A 104 20.19 -1.08 -3.56
CA SER A 104 21.46 -1.10 -4.30
C SER A 104 22.62 -1.69 -3.51
N SER A 105 22.56 -1.64 -2.17
CA SER A 105 23.51 -2.29 -1.26
C SER A 105 23.36 -3.82 -1.18
N GLY A 106 22.37 -4.40 -1.86
CA GLY A 106 22.06 -5.83 -1.83
C GLY A 106 21.08 -6.25 -0.73
N GLN A 107 20.77 -5.37 0.23
CA GLN A 107 19.78 -5.61 1.27
C GLN A 107 18.39 -5.83 0.65
N VAL A 108 17.69 -6.85 1.15
CA VAL A 108 16.32 -7.18 0.72
C VAL A 108 15.37 -6.81 1.85
N GLY A 109 14.26 -6.15 1.51
CA GLY A 109 13.22 -5.76 2.45
C GLY A 109 11.84 -5.76 1.81
N VAL A 110 10.85 -5.32 2.57
CA VAL A 110 9.48 -5.12 2.07
C VAL A 110 9.15 -3.63 2.07
N VAL A 111 8.57 -3.16 0.97
CA VAL A 111 7.94 -1.84 0.87
C VAL A 111 6.42 -2.03 0.81
N SER A 112 5.70 -1.34 1.68
CA SER A 112 4.24 -1.36 1.71
C SER A 112 3.70 -0.06 1.11
N PHE A 113 2.68 -0.16 0.26
CA PHE A 113 2.05 1.02 -0.37
C PHE A 113 0.59 0.76 -0.71
N LEU A 114 -0.19 1.84 -0.78
CA LEU A 114 -1.59 1.81 -1.18
C LEU A 114 -1.71 2.23 -2.64
N LEU A 115 -2.38 1.40 -3.44
CA LEU A 115 -2.85 1.77 -4.76
C LEU A 115 -4.31 2.22 -4.65
N HIS A 116 -4.61 3.39 -5.21
CA HIS A 116 -5.95 3.98 -5.19
C HIS A 116 -6.20 4.86 -6.41
N THR A 117 -7.42 5.35 -6.58
CA THR A 117 -7.84 6.13 -7.76
C THR A 117 -7.01 7.40 -8.03
N LYS A 118 -6.39 7.98 -6.99
CA LYS A 118 -5.48 9.14 -7.12
C LYS A 118 -4.01 8.80 -7.36
N GLY A 119 -3.66 7.53 -7.55
CA GLY A 119 -2.28 7.07 -7.71
C GLY A 119 -1.82 6.16 -6.56
N ILE A 120 -0.62 6.40 -6.05
CA ILE A 120 -0.01 5.58 -5.00
C ILE A 120 0.36 6.40 -3.77
N THR A 121 0.25 5.76 -2.60
CA THR A 121 0.71 6.31 -1.32
C THR A 121 1.67 5.31 -0.69
N LEU A 122 2.95 5.65 -0.58
CA LEU A 122 3.92 4.84 0.16
C LEU A 122 3.64 4.93 1.66
N LEU A 123 3.75 3.80 2.35
CA LEU A 123 3.64 3.72 3.80
C LEU A 123 5.05 3.80 4.39
N ASP A 124 5.33 4.92 5.05
CA ASP A 124 6.65 5.29 5.57
C ASP A 124 6.74 5.16 7.11
N GLY A 125 5.83 4.39 7.71
CA GLY A 125 5.77 4.21 9.16
C GLY A 125 5.01 5.32 9.90
N LYS A 126 4.45 6.31 9.19
CA LYS A 126 3.77 7.48 9.78
C LYS A 126 2.27 7.50 9.47
N ALA A 127 1.51 8.06 10.40
CA ALA A 127 0.05 8.14 10.31
C ALA A 127 -0.47 9.17 9.29
N ASP A 128 0.36 10.16 8.93
CA ASP A 128 0.00 11.27 8.04
C ASP A 128 -0.47 10.79 6.67
N ARG A 129 0.11 9.69 6.16
CA ARG A 129 -0.30 9.05 4.90
C ARG A 129 -1.72 8.50 4.96
N ILE A 130 -2.07 7.82 6.05
CA ILE A 130 -3.42 7.28 6.24
C ILE A 130 -4.42 8.40 6.51
N TYR A 131 -4.04 9.44 7.25
CA TYR A 131 -4.89 10.62 7.43
C TYR A 131 -5.15 11.34 6.12
N ALA A 132 -4.12 11.54 5.29
CA ALA A 132 -4.27 12.14 3.97
C ALA A 132 -5.21 11.32 3.07
N LEU A 133 -5.13 9.98 3.09
CA LEU A 133 -6.08 9.11 2.41
C LEU A 133 -7.51 9.33 2.93
N ASN A 134 -7.71 9.30 4.23
CA ASN A 134 -9.02 9.43 4.87
C ASN A 134 -9.71 10.77 4.58
N VAL A 135 -8.97 11.85 4.34
CA VAL A 135 -9.55 13.16 4.01
C VAL A 135 -10.35 13.12 2.71
N TRP A 136 -9.91 12.34 1.71
CA TRP A 136 -10.58 12.30 0.39
C TRP A 136 -11.21 10.95 0.05
N ASN A 137 -10.81 9.87 0.70
CA ASN A 137 -11.44 8.55 0.63
C ASN A 137 -11.61 8.00 2.06
N PRO A 138 -12.61 8.52 2.82
CA PRO A 138 -12.84 8.11 4.19
C PRO A 138 -13.04 6.59 4.30
N ALA A 139 -12.55 6.01 5.39
CA ALA A 139 -12.80 4.60 5.69
C ALA A 139 -14.30 4.35 5.87
N LYS A 140 -14.81 3.28 5.25
CA LYS A 140 -16.16 2.75 5.43
C LYS A 140 -16.11 1.76 6.58
N ILE A 141 -16.73 2.11 7.72
CA ILE A 141 -16.77 1.27 8.92
C ILE A 141 -18.23 0.98 9.25
N GLY A 142 -18.84 0.12 8.43
CA GLY A 142 -20.22 -0.34 8.60
C GLY A 142 -20.33 -1.76 9.16
N THR A 143 -19.26 -2.55 9.07
CA THR A 143 -19.20 -3.93 9.58
C THR A 143 -18.00 -4.14 10.50
N GLU A 144 -18.04 -5.22 11.28
CA GLU A 144 -16.91 -5.61 12.13
C GLU A 144 -15.65 -5.87 11.30
N GLU A 145 -15.77 -6.59 10.19
CA GLU A 145 -14.66 -6.88 9.28
C GLU A 145 -13.98 -5.59 8.77
N GLN A 146 -14.79 -4.58 8.41
CA GLN A 146 -14.28 -3.28 7.98
C GLN A 146 -13.55 -2.53 9.10
N ALA A 147 -14.10 -2.55 10.32
CA ALA A 147 -13.45 -1.95 11.48
C ALA A 147 -12.10 -2.62 11.78
N GLN A 148 -12.06 -3.96 11.77
CA GLN A 148 -10.86 -4.74 11.99
C GLN A 148 -9.81 -4.47 10.90
N THR A 149 -10.23 -4.43 9.63
CA THR A 149 -9.34 -4.14 8.50
C THR A 149 -8.73 -2.75 8.62
N TYR A 150 -9.53 -1.74 8.95
CA TYR A 150 -9.04 -0.38 9.17
C TYR A 150 -8.06 -0.30 10.35
N LEU A 151 -8.38 -0.93 11.48
CA LEU A 151 -7.50 -0.92 12.66
C LEU A 151 -6.16 -1.63 12.38
N LYS A 152 -6.19 -2.80 11.72
CA LYS A 152 -4.99 -3.54 11.30
C LYS A 152 -4.14 -2.73 10.32
N LEU A 153 -4.76 -2.12 9.32
CA LEU A 153 -4.06 -1.24 8.38
C LEU A 153 -3.43 -0.06 9.10
N PHE A 154 -4.22 0.68 9.87
CA PHE A 154 -3.77 1.91 10.54
C PHE A 154 -2.60 1.62 11.45
N THR A 155 -2.74 0.62 12.34
CA THR A 155 -1.69 0.29 13.31
C THR A 155 -0.47 -0.38 12.68
N GLY A 156 -0.67 -1.30 11.73
CA GLY A 156 0.42 -1.99 11.03
C GLY A 156 1.25 -1.06 10.13
N SER A 157 0.68 0.07 9.72
CA SER A 157 1.38 1.10 8.95
C SER A 157 2.23 2.04 9.81
N LEU A 158 2.16 1.93 11.14
CA LEU A 158 2.98 2.72 12.06
C LEU A 158 4.22 1.94 12.46
N THR A 159 5.37 2.61 12.43
CA THR A 159 6.65 2.03 12.81
C THR A 159 7.23 2.78 14.00
N SER A 160 7.73 2.05 14.99
CA SER A 160 8.58 2.54 16.08
C SER A 160 10.01 2.04 15.90
N GLU A 161 10.91 2.39 16.82
CA GLU A 161 12.28 1.85 16.83
C GLU A 161 12.33 0.32 16.95
N GLU A 162 11.28 -0.30 17.49
CA GLU A 162 11.15 -1.75 17.68
C GLU A 162 10.41 -2.45 16.52
N GLY A 163 9.98 -1.70 15.49
CA GLY A 163 9.24 -2.21 14.34
C GLY A 163 7.77 -1.79 14.32
N ASN A 164 6.94 -2.55 13.61
CA ASN A 164 5.53 -2.19 13.41
C ASN A 164 4.64 -2.71 14.54
N PHE A 165 3.66 -1.90 14.95
CA PHE A 165 2.65 -2.34 15.90
C PHE A 165 1.61 -3.23 15.21
N ARG A 166 1.26 -4.37 15.82
CA ARG A 166 0.28 -5.32 15.26
C ARG A 166 -0.81 -5.61 16.26
N ILE A 167 -2.04 -5.60 15.77
CA ILE A 167 -3.19 -6.13 16.51
C ILE A 167 -3.34 -7.60 16.15
N LEU A 168 -3.15 -8.47 17.15
CA LEU A 168 -3.40 -9.90 17.03
C LEU A 168 -4.82 -10.20 17.50
N GLN A 169 -5.54 -11.01 16.73
CA GLN A 169 -6.87 -11.51 17.08
C GLN A 169 -6.79 -12.79 17.91
N THR A 170 -5.75 -13.58 17.70
CA THR A 170 -5.48 -14.79 18.47
C THR A 170 -4.00 -14.88 18.84
N SER A 171 -3.68 -15.66 19.87
CA SER A 171 -2.30 -15.90 20.32
C SER A 171 -1.44 -16.68 19.30
N GLU A 172 -2.07 -17.26 18.29
CA GLU A 172 -1.42 -18.06 17.24
C GLU A 172 -0.87 -17.19 16.10
N GLU A 173 -1.21 -15.90 16.07
CA GLU A 173 -0.75 -14.93 15.06
C GLU A 173 0.62 -14.29 15.37
N VAL A 174 1.32 -14.80 16.41
CA VAL A 174 2.64 -14.33 16.89
C VAL A 174 3.79 -14.77 15.99
#